data_AF-G4T371-F1
#
_entry.id   AF-G4T371-F1
#
_cell.length_a   1.000
_cell.length_b   1.000
_cell.length_c   1.000
_cell.angle_alpha   90.00
_cell.angle_beta   90.00
_cell.angle_gamma   90.00
#
_symmetry.space_group_name_H-M   'P 1'
#
loop_
_entity.id
_entity.type
_entity.pdbx_description
1 polymer ?
#
loop_
_entity_poly.entity_id
_entity_poly.type
_entity_poly.pdbx_seq_one_letter_code
_entity_poly.pdbx_strand_id
1 'polypeptide(L)'
;MNEILYAGLAVLSVMSILLVWLTVDHIKLKRNYRALAEHLNNHNLDIVGLCSASVGIDNRLAETAELLKELNEKINDFEQREEEAKPYHAIIQKVRSGADAAELIQKFGISRDEAVLLIRLHGAR
;
A
#
# COMPACT_ATOMS: atom_id res chain seq x y z
N MET A 1 33.77 -0.22 81.95
CA MET A 1 32.95 0.83 81.31
C MET A 1 33.30 0.97 79.81
N ASN A 2 34.58 1.00 79.43
CA ASN A 2 35.00 1.09 78.02
C ASN A 2 34.61 -0.12 77.15
N GLU A 3 34.62 -1.35 77.68
CA GLU A 3 34.28 -2.55 76.88
C GLU A 3 32.82 -2.56 76.38
N ILE A 4 31.89 -2.02 77.17
CA ILE A 4 30.47 -1.92 76.80
C ILE A 4 30.28 -0.87 75.68
N LEU A 5 31.06 0.22 75.73
CA LEU A 5 31.08 1.24 74.67
C LEU A 5 31.60 0.68 73.34
N TYR A 6 32.69 -0.10 73.35
CA TYR A 6 33.22 -0.73 72.14
C TYR A 6 32.26 -1.78 71.57
N ALA A 7 31.62 -2.59 72.41
CA ALA A 7 30.62 -3.56 71.98
C ALA A 7 29.39 -2.88 71.32
N GLY A 8 28.90 -1.78 71.90
CA GLY A 8 27.79 -1.01 71.32
C GLY A 8 28.15 -0.39 69.95
N LEU A 9 29.37 0.13 69.81
CA LEU A 9 29.87 0.71 68.56
C LEU A 9 30.03 -0.35 67.46
N ALA A 10 30.47 -1.56 67.83
CA ALA A 10 30.57 -2.70 66.91
C ALA A 10 29.19 -3.15 66.41
N VAL A 11 28.17 -3.19 67.27
CA VAL A 11 26.81 -3.55 66.84
C VAL A 11 26.23 -2.48 65.92
N LEU A 12 26.43 -1.19 66.24
CA LEU A 12 25.96 -0.09 65.41
C LEU A 12 26.62 -0.03 64.03
N SER A 13 27.92 -0.39 63.94
CA SER A 13 28.62 -0.44 62.66
C SER A 13 28.07 -1.57 61.78
N VAL A 14 27.84 -2.76 62.35
CA VAL A 14 27.23 -3.89 61.65
C VAL A 14 25.81 -3.56 61.18
N MET A 15 25.01 -2.94 62.04
CA MET A 15 23.65 -2.48 61.71
C MET A 15 23.65 -1.46 60.56
N SER A 16 24.59 -0.50 60.58
CA SER A 16 24.73 0.48 59.48
C SER A 16 25.13 -0.18 58.17
N ILE A 17 26.05 -1.15 58.20
CA ILE A 17 26.48 -1.89 56.99
C ILE A 17 25.30 -2.66 56.38
N LEU A 18 24.49 -3.33 57.21
CA LEU A 18 23.30 -4.06 56.75
C LEU A 18 22.26 -3.12 56.12
N LEU A 19 22.02 -1.95 56.71
CA LEU A 19 21.11 -0.94 56.15
C LEU A 19 21.61 -0.38 54.82
N VAL A 20 22.92 -0.16 54.68
CA VAL A 20 23.54 0.27 53.42
C VAL A 20 23.39 -0.83 52.35
N TRP A 21 23.62 -2.09 52.70
CA TRP A 21 23.42 -3.20 51.77
C TRP A 21 21.97 -3.30 51.29
N LEU A 22 21.01 -3.22 52.22
CA LEU A 22 19.60 -3.31 51.91
C LEU A 22 19.13 -2.15 51.02
N THR A 23 19.61 -0.93 51.27
CA THR A 23 19.29 0.23 50.44
C THR A 23 19.90 0.14 49.04
N VAL A 24 21.12 -0.38 48.91
CA VAL A 24 21.76 -0.61 47.61
C VAL A 24 20.97 -1.65 46.79
N ASP A 25 20.55 -2.76 47.41
CA ASP A 25 19.76 -3.78 46.72
C ASP A 25 18.39 -3.25 46.28
N HIS A 26 17.71 -2.48 47.14
CA HIS A 26 16.45 -1.83 46.78
C HIS A 26 16.62 -0.85 45.61
N ILE A 27 17.71 -0.08 45.59
CA ILE A 27 18.00 0.84 44.48
C ILE A 27 18.30 0.06 43.19
N LYS A 28 19.06 -1.04 43.29
CA LYS A 28 19.41 -1.89 42.15
C LYS A 28 18.16 -2.55 41.56
N LEU A 29 17.27 -3.06 42.41
CA LEU A 29 16.00 -3.65 41.98
C LEU A 29 15.09 -2.60 41.33
N LYS A 30 15.02 -1.39 41.89
CA LYS A 30 14.23 -0.28 41.32
C LYS A 30 14.79 0.20 39.98
N ARG A 31 16.12 0.20 39.80
CA ARG A 31 16.76 0.53 38.51
C ARG A 31 16.45 -0.54 37.46
N ASN A 32 16.53 -1.82 37.82
CA ASN A 32 16.19 -2.91 36.90
C ASN A 32 14.71 -2.85 36.48
N TYR A 33 13.82 -2.55 37.43
CA TYR A 33 12.39 -2.40 37.14
C TYR A 33 12.10 -1.21 36.22
N ARG A 34 12.80 -0.08 36.43
CA ARG A 34 12.69 1.10 35.57
C ARG A 34 13.23 0.84 34.17
N ALA A 35 14.39 0.20 34.04
CA ALA A 35 14.95 -0.17 32.75
C ALA A 35 14.02 -1.13 32.00
N LEU A 36 13.44 -2.11 32.69
CA LEU A 36 12.48 -3.03 32.08
C LEU A 36 11.18 -2.32 31.63
N ALA A 37 10.67 -1.38 32.44
CA ALA A 37 9.51 -0.57 32.09
C ALA A 37 9.79 0.35 30.89
N GLU A 38 10.99 0.92 30.81
CA GLU A 38 11.43 1.76 29.70
C GLU A 38 11.58 0.94 28.40
N HIS A 39 12.12 -0.27 28.48
CA HIS A 39 12.16 -1.20 27.35
C HIS A 39 10.75 -1.57 26.87
N LEU A 40 9.82 -1.86 27.80
CA LEU A 40 8.43 -2.14 27.46
C LEU A 40 7.74 -0.95 26.79
N ASN A 41 7.99 0.26 27.28
CA ASN A 41 7.43 1.49 26.71
C ASN A 41 7.95 1.73 25.29
N ASN A 42 9.26 1.54 25.06
CA ASN A 42 9.85 1.68 23.73
C ASN A 42 9.30 0.64 22.76
N HIS A 43 9.17 -0.61 23.18
CA HIS A 43 8.57 -1.66 22.35
C HIS A 43 7.09 -1.37 22.02
N ASN A 44 6.34 -0.79 22.96
CA ASN A 44 4.96 -0.40 22.73
C ASN A 44 4.87 0.73 21.68
N LEU A 45 5.73 1.74 21.79
CA LEU A 45 5.83 2.82 20.80
C LEU A 45 6.20 2.28 19.40
N ASP A 46 7.13 1.33 19.32
CA ASP A 46 7.51 0.70 18.05
C ASP A 46 6.34 -0.09 17.44
N ILE A 47 5.58 -0.85 18.24
CA ILE A 47 4.39 -1.57 17.79
C ILE A 47 3.33 -0.59 17.26
N VAL A 48 3.08 0.52 17.97
CA VAL A 48 2.14 1.55 17.53
C VAL A 48 2.61 2.19 16.21
N GLY A 49 3.90 2.44 16.08
CA GLY A 49 4.51 2.94 14.84
C GLY A 49 4.34 1.97 13.67
N LEU A 50 4.64 0.69 13.88
CA LEU A 50 4.47 -0.38 12.90
C LEU A 50 3.02 -0.60 12.49
N CYS A 51 2.08 -0.59 13.43
CA CYS A 51 0.65 -0.70 13.14
C CYS A 51 0.15 0.51 12.35
N SER A 52 0.57 1.73 12.71
CA SER A 52 0.20 2.94 11.97
C SER A 52 0.76 2.92 10.55
N ALA A 53 1.99 2.43 10.37
CA ALA A 53 2.57 2.23 9.05
C ALA A 53 1.83 1.17 8.23
N SER A 54 1.42 0.04 8.84
CA SER A 54 0.62 -1.00 8.15
C SER A 54 -0.72 -0.46 7.67
N VAL A 55 -1.46 0.26 8.52
CA VAL A 55 -2.74 0.88 8.13
C VAL A 55 -2.56 1.86 6.97
N GLY A 56 -1.46 2.63 6.97
CA GLY A 56 -1.13 3.51 5.85
C GLY A 56 -0.83 2.75 4.54
N ILE A 57 -0.18 1.58 4.63
CA ILE A 57 0.09 0.72 3.47
C ILE A 57 -1.21 0.11 2.94
N ASP A 58 -2.09 -0.37 3.81
CA ASP A 58 -3.38 -0.96 3.42
C ASP A 58 -4.25 0.05 2.66
N ASN A 59 -4.29 1.31 3.12
CA ASN A 59 -5.04 2.35 2.43
C ASN A 59 -4.47 2.66 1.04
N ARG A 60 -3.14 2.76 0.92
CA ARG A 60 -2.48 2.97 -0.38
C ARG A 60 -2.66 1.78 -1.32
N LEU A 61 -2.70 0.56 -0.78
CA LEU A 61 -2.96 -0.65 -1.56
C LEU A 61 -4.41 -0.69 -2.06
N ALA A 62 -5.36 -0.27 -1.24
CA ALA A 62 -6.77 -0.14 -1.64
C ALA A 62 -6.95 0.90 -2.76
N GLU A 63 -6.34 2.07 -2.64
CA GLU A 63 -6.37 3.11 -3.68
C GLU A 63 -5.75 2.62 -5.00
N THR A 64 -4.61 1.92 -4.94
CA THR A 64 -3.98 1.37 -6.15
C THR A 64 -4.79 0.23 -6.77
N ALA A 65 -5.45 -0.60 -5.97
CA ALA A 65 -6.35 -1.63 -6.47
C ALA A 65 -7.57 -1.03 -7.18
N GLU A 66 -8.12 0.07 -6.65
CA GLU A 66 -9.23 0.79 -7.28
C GLU A 66 -8.81 1.43 -8.62
N LEU A 67 -7.65 2.09 -8.67
CA LEU A 67 -7.11 2.64 -9.92
C LEU A 67 -6.87 1.56 -10.96
N LEU A 68 -6.33 0.40 -10.56
CA LEU A 68 -6.14 -0.74 -11.47
C LEU A 68 -7.47 -1.26 -12.00
N LYS A 69 -8.50 -1.34 -11.16
CA LYS A 69 -9.84 -1.74 -11.57
C LYS A 69 -10.43 -0.77 -12.59
N GLU A 70 -10.35 0.54 -12.33
CA GLU A 70 -10.83 1.57 -13.26
C GLU A 70 -10.07 1.51 -14.59
N LEU A 71 -8.74 1.30 -14.55
CA LEU A 71 -7.93 1.17 -15.75
C LEU A 71 -8.31 -0.07 -16.56
N ASN A 72 -8.56 -1.19 -15.88
CA ASN A 72 -8.99 -2.43 -16.52
C ASN A 72 -10.38 -2.29 -17.15
N GLU A 73 -11.31 -1.60 -16.48
CA GLU A 73 -12.64 -1.29 -17.05
C GLU A 73 -12.51 -0.41 -18.31
N LYS A 74 -11.63 0.61 -18.28
CA LYS A 74 -11.36 1.44 -19.47
C LYS A 74 -10.74 0.64 -20.61
N ILE A 75 -9.77 -0.23 -20.33
CA ILE A 75 -9.14 -1.09 -21.35
C ILE A 75 -10.21 -1.99 -21.97
N ASN A 76 -11.06 -2.61 -21.16
CA ASN A 76 -12.13 -3.46 -21.66
C ASN A 76 -13.16 -2.69 -22.53
N ASP A 77 -13.52 -1.46 -22.15
CA ASP A 77 -14.37 -0.59 -22.99
C ASP A 77 -13.68 -0.25 -24.32
N PHE A 78 -12.37 0.02 -24.31
CA PHE A 78 -11.59 0.26 -25.53
C PHE A 78 -11.50 -0.98 -26.43
N GLU A 79 -11.21 -2.14 -25.86
CA GLU A 79 -11.17 -3.41 -26.60
C GLU A 79 -12.53 -3.72 -27.23
N GLN A 80 -13.62 -3.54 -26.48
CA GLN A 80 -14.97 -3.74 -27.01
C GLN A 80 -15.29 -2.78 -28.17
N ARG A 81 -14.98 -1.49 -28.03
CA ARG A 81 -15.16 -0.50 -29.11
C ARG A 81 -14.32 -0.82 -30.33
N GLU A 82 -13.10 -1.31 -30.14
CA GLU A 82 -12.23 -1.73 -31.24
C GLU A 82 -12.80 -2.96 -31.95
N GLU A 83 -13.31 -3.95 -31.20
CA GLU A 83 -14.00 -5.11 -31.78
C GLU A 83 -15.24 -4.73 -32.58
N GLU A 84 -16.05 -3.78 -32.10
CA GLU A 84 -17.21 -3.26 -32.82
C GLU A 84 -16.79 -2.49 -34.10
N ALA A 85 -15.60 -1.87 -34.11
CA ALA A 85 -15.08 -1.11 -35.25
C ALA A 85 -14.33 -1.98 -36.29
N LYS A 86 -13.85 -3.17 -35.93
CA LYS A 86 -13.13 -4.11 -36.82
C LYS A 86 -13.85 -4.38 -38.17
N PRO A 87 -15.18 -4.61 -38.22
CA PRO A 87 -15.89 -4.88 -39.48
C PRO A 87 -15.77 -3.73 -40.47
N TYR A 88 -15.81 -2.49 -39.99
CA TYR A 88 -15.72 -1.29 -40.83
C TYR A 88 -14.28 -0.96 -41.22
N HIS A 89 -13.27 -1.38 -40.46
CA HIS A 89 -11.87 -1.09 -40.75
C HIS A 89 -11.45 -1.61 -42.14
N ALA A 90 -11.83 -2.84 -42.48
CA ALA A 90 -11.55 -3.44 -43.80
C ALA A 90 -12.30 -2.72 -44.93
N ILE A 91 -13.52 -2.25 -44.66
CA ILE A 91 -14.35 -1.51 -45.62
C ILE A 91 -13.73 -0.13 -45.87
N ILE A 92 -13.34 0.59 -44.81
CA ILE A 92 -12.70 1.91 -44.88
C ILE A 92 -11.35 1.83 -45.62
N GLN A 93 -10.54 0.80 -45.35
CA GLN A 93 -9.28 0.60 -46.08
C GLN A 93 -9.54 0.40 -47.59
N LYS A 94 -10.60 -0.33 -47.94
CA LYS A 94 -10.97 -0.59 -49.33
C LYS A 94 -11.54 0.66 -50.02
N VAL A 95 -12.35 1.45 -49.31
CA VAL A 95 -12.81 2.78 -49.74
C VAL A 95 -11.63 3.72 -50.00
N ARG A 96 -10.64 3.79 -49.08
CA ARG A 96 -9.43 4.60 -49.26
C ARG A 96 -8.58 4.17 -50.45
N SER A 97 -8.71 2.91 -50.88
CA SER A 97 -8.06 2.37 -52.08
C SER A 97 -8.82 2.68 -53.37
N GLY A 98 -9.91 3.45 -53.31
CA GLY A 98 -10.70 3.88 -54.47
C GLY A 98 -11.77 2.90 -54.93
N ALA A 99 -12.22 1.97 -54.08
CA ALA A 99 -13.28 1.03 -54.43
C ALA A 99 -14.63 1.74 -54.64
N ASP A 100 -15.38 1.30 -55.66
CA ASP A 100 -16.71 1.83 -55.98
C ASP A 100 -17.81 1.18 -55.10
N ALA A 101 -18.95 1.85 -54.99
CA ALA A 101 -20.08 1.42 -54.16
C ALA A 101 -20.55 0.00 -54.50
N ALA A 102 -20.55 -0.37 -55.79
CA ALA A 102 -20.92 -1.70 -56.23
C ALA A 102 -19.96 -2.79 -55.72
N GLU A 103 -18.65 -2.51 -55.68
CA GLU A 103 -17.63 -3.44 -55.19
C GLU A 103 -17.77 -3.66 -53.67
N LEU A 104 -18.09 -2.61 -52.92
CA LEU A 104 -18.28 -2.68 -51.47
C LEU A 104 -19.53 -3.48 -51.09
N ILE A 105 -20.64 -3.28 -51.80
CA ILE A 105 -21.89 -4.04 -51.60
C ILE A 105 -21.66 -5.53 -51.88
N GLN A 106 -20.99 -5.86 -53.00
CA GLN A 106 -20.75 -7.25 -53.37
C GLN A 106 -19.80 -7.97 -52.39
N LYS A 107 -18.75 -7.28 -51.95
CA LYS A 107 -17.67 -7.89 -51.16
C LYS A 107 -17.95 -7.92 -49.65
N PHE A 108 -18.67 -6.92 -49.13
CA PHE A 108 -18.93 -6.78 -47.70
C PHE A 108 -20.41 -6.88 -47.33
N GLY A 109 -21.32 -7.02 -48.31
CA GLY A 109 -22.75 -7.23 -48.07
C GLY A 109 -23.48 -6.02 -47.47
N ILE A 110 -22.86 -4.83 -47.51
CA ILE A 110 -23.42 -3.60 -46.95
C ILE A 110 -24.48 -2.98 -47.86
N SER A 111 -25.35 -2.14 -47.30
CA SER A 111 -26.40 -1.48 -48.08
C SER A 111 -25.83 -0.44 -49.04
N ARG A 112 -26.60 -0.09 -50.09
CA ARG A 112 -26.20 0.91 -51.07
C ARG A 112 -25.96 2.29 -50.43
N ASP A 113 -26.84 2.68 -49.52
CA ASP A 113 -26.75 3.97 -48.84
C ASP A 113 -25.54 4.02 -47.91
N GLU A 114 -25.25 2.91 -47.23
CA GLU A 114 -24.07 2.75 -46.36
C GLU A 114 -22.76 2.79 -47.16
N ALA A 115 -22.69 2.11 -48.32
CA ALA A 115 -21.52 2.17 -49.21
C ALA A 115 -21.25 3.58 -49.72
N VAL A 116 -22.28 4.31 -50.15
CA VAL A 116 -22.17 5.70 -50.60
C VAL A 116 -21.72 6.62 -49.47
N LEU A 117 -22.25 6.42 -48.26
CA LEU A 117 -21.87 7.20 -47.08
C LEU A 117 -20.40 7.00 -46.72
N LEU A 118 -19.93 5.75 -46.70
CA LEU A 118 -18.54 5.40 -46.38
C LEU A 118 -17.57 5.98 -47.42
N ILE A 119 -17.90 5.90 -48.72
CA ILE A 119 -17.11 6.55 -49.78
C ILE A 119 -17.05 8.07 -49.58
N ARG A 120 -18.15 8.70 -49.21
CA ARG A 120 -18.18 10.16 -48.99
C ARG A 120 -17.36 10.58 -47.75
N LEU A 121 -17.37 9.77 -46.69
CA LEU A 121 -16.72 10.10 -45.42
C LEU A 121 -15.22 9.76 -45.42
N HIS A 122 -14.82 8.69 -46.12
CA HIS A 122 -13.47 8.13 -46.09
C HIS A 122 -12.78 7.98 -47.44
N GLY A 123 -13.45 8.36 -48.53
CA GLY A 123 -12.84 8.40 -49.87
C GLY A 123 -11.61 9.31 -49.86
N ALA A 124 -10.54 8.83 -50.49
CA ALA A 124 -9.38 9.68 -50.74
C ALA A 124 -9.83 10.87 -51.60
N ARG A 125 -9.49 12.09 -51.16
CA ARG A 125 -9.68 13.31 -51.97
C ARG A 125 -8.94 13.19 -53.29
#